data_AF-A0AAQ4EAB2-F1
#
_entry.id   AF-A0AAQ4EAB2-F1
#
_cell.length_a   1.000
_cell.length_b   1.000
_cell.length_c   1.000
_cell.angle_alpha   90.00
_cell.angle_beta   90.00
_cell.angle_gamma   90.00
#
_symmetry.space_group_name_H-M   'P 1'
#
loop_
_entity.id
_entity.type
_entity.pdbx_description
1 polymer ?
#
loop_
_entity_poly.entity_id
_entity_poly.type
_entity_poly.pdbx_seq_one_letter_code
_entity_poly.pdbx_strand_id
1 'polypeptide(L)'
;MRIRRRVGRRPVIFVAAVILEGSGLAVQSVRSFYWFTALRFVVSCSVTAVFFVAFVLVIETVDTGMRGFCGMFVEYGFAASMLVVLGIGRFRPSWRFVQLGVMLPTSLLLSCFV
;
A
#
# COMPACT_ATOMS: atom_id res chain seq x y z
N MET A 1 17.40 -20.48 -18.19
CA MET A 1 17.45 -19.01 -18.13
C MET A 1 16.49 -18.42 -19.16
N ARG A 2 15.18 -18.34 -18.83
CA ARG A 2 14.10 -18.01 -19.77
C ARG A 2 12.95 -17.30 -19.06
N ILE A 3 13.29 -16.35 -18.17
CA ILE A 3 12.30 -15.55 -17.43
C ILE A 3 11.73 -14.54 -18.42
N ARG A 4 10.74 -15.04 -19.16
CA ARG A 4 9.94 -14.28 -20.10
C ARG A 4 9.45 -13.02 -19.42
N ARG A 5 9.50 -11.94 -20.18
CA ARG A 5 8.66 -10.74 -20.10
C ARG A 5 7.20 -11.12 -19.77
N ARG A 6 6.91 -11.34 -18.49
CA ARG A 6 5.56 -11.34 -17.91
C ARG A 6 5.52 -10.29 -16.81
N VAL A 7 5.93 -9.08 -17.17
CA VAL A 7 5.70 -7.86 -16.41
C VAL A 7 4.21 -7.47 -16.55
N GLY A 8 3.30 -8.43 -16.37
CA GLY A 8 1.86 -8.20 -16.41
C GLY A 8 1.30 -7.71 -15.08
N ARG A 9 2.08 -7.83 -13.99
CA ARG A 9 1.64 -7.47 -12.63
C ARG A 9 1.96 -6.03 -12.24
N ARG A 10 2.94 -5.39 -12.89
CA ARG A 10 3.22 -3.95 -12.69
C ARG A 10 2.02 -3.03 -12.96
N PRO A 11 1.27 -3.18 -14.07
CA PRO A 11 0.08 -2.35 -14.28
C PRO A 11 -1.01 -2.63 -13.23
N VAL A 12 -1.11 -3.85 -12.69
CA VAL A 12 -2.06 -4.16 -11.62
C VAL A 12 -1.71 -3.43 -10.32
N ILE A 13 -0.41 -3.40 -9.95
CA ILE A 13 0.06 -2.63 -8.79
C ILE A 13 -0.22 -1.14 -9.00
N PHE A 14 0.04 -0.62 -10.21
CA PHE A 14 -0.20 0.78 -10.53
C PHE A 14 -1.69 1.16 -10.41
N VAL A 15 -2.58 0.39 -11.03
CA VAL A 15 -4.03 0.64 -10.95
C VAL A 15 -4.52 0.54 -9.50
N ALA A 16 -4.08 -0.47 -8.75
CA ALA A 16 -4.46 -0.61 -7.34
C ALA A 16 -3.93 0.56 -6.48
N ALA A 17 -2.72 1.06 -6.76
CA ALA A 17 -2.15 2.22 -6.07
C ALA A 17 -2.90 3.53 -6.41
N VAL A 18 -3.31 3.73 -7.67
CA VAL A 18 -4.14 4.89 -8.08
C VAL A 18 -5.49 4.87 -7.38
N ILE A 19 -6.15 3.71 -7.32
CA ILE A 19 -7.43 3.55 -6.62
C ILE A 19 -7.24 3.79 -5.11
N LEU A 20 -6.16 3.27 -4.53
CA LEU A 20 -5.82 3.45 -3.13
C LEU A 20 -5.64 4.94 -2.77
N GLU A 21 -4.85 5.66 -3.56
CA GLU A 21 -4.57 7.08 -3.31
C GLU A 21 -5.80 7.96 -3.54
N GLY A 22 -6.53 7.73 -4.64
CA GLY A 22 -7.76 8.45 -4.95
C GLY A 22 -8.83 8.27 -3.86
N SER A 23 -9.08 7.02 -3.44
CA SER A 23 -10.04 6.73 -2.38
C SER A 23 -9.56 7.25 -1.01
N GLY A 24 -8.26 7.15 -0.71
CA GLY A 24 -7.68 7.62 0.54
C GLY A 24 -7.71 9.14 0.72
N LEU A 25 -7.57 9.91 -0.36
CA LEU A 25 -7.77 11.35 -0.38
C LEU A 25 -9.26 11.72 -0.31
N ALA A 26 -10.12 10.99 -1.02
CA ALA A 26 -11.57 11.21 -1.00
C ALA A 26 -12.18 11.06 0.41
N VAL A 27 -11.70 10.11 1.22
CA VAL A 27 -12.15 9.88 2.61
C VAL A 27 -12.06 11.15 3.47
N GLN A 28 -11.11 12.05 3.19
CA GLN A 28 -10.92 13.25 4.00
C GLN A 28 -12.01 14.30 3.81
N SER A 29 -12.61 14.33 2.62
CA SER A 29 -13.63 15.31 2.22
C SER A 29 -15.04 14.88 2.65
N VAL A 30 -15.22 13.59 2.96
CA VAL A 30 -16.52 13.04 3.32
C VAL A 30 -16.87 13.34 4.77
N ARG A 31 -18.10 13.84 4.99
CA ARG A 31 -18.70 14.06 6.32
C ARG A 31 -19.81 13.06 6.66
N SER A 32 -20.30 12.30 5.68
CA SER A 32 -21.33 11.28 5.88
C SER A 32 -20.72 9.92 6.24
N PHE A 33 -21.26 9.28 7.27
CA PHE A 33 -20.75 8.01 7.80
C PHE A 33 -20.84 6.86 6.78
N TYR A 34 -21.90 6.83 5.97
CA TYR A 34 -22.09 5.80 4.94
C TYR A 34 -21.00 5.86 3.87
N TRP A 35 -20.76 7.05 3.32
CA TRP A 35 -19.72 7.28 2.32
C TRP A 35 -18.31 7.09 2.89
N PHE A 36 -18.10 7.47 4.16
CA PHE A 36 -16.84 7.23 4.85
C PHE A 36 -16.52 5.73 4.92
N THR A 37 -17.50 4.92 5.32
CA THR A 37 -17.34 3.48 5.46
C THR A 37 -17.14 2.80 4.11
N ALA A 38 -17.92 3.19 3.09
CA ALA A 38 -17.78 2.66 1.74
C ALA A 38 -16.39 2.95 1.15
N LEU A 39 -15.89 4.19 1.28
CA LEU A 39 -14.54 4.51 0.82
C LEU A 39 -13.46 3.80 1.63
N ARG A 40 -13.64 3.64 2.94
CA ARG A 40 -12.70 2.87 3.77
C ARG A 40 -12.63 1.40 3.36
N PHE A 41 -13.76 0.82 2.96
CA PHE A 41 -13.76 -0.53 2.40
C PHE A 41 -12.93 -0.59 1.11
N VAL A 42 -13.13 0.35 0.19
CA VAL A 42 -12.35 0.42 -1.07
C VAL A 42 -10.85 0.60 -0.80
N VAL A 43 -10.48 1.47 0.15
CA VAL A 43 -9.09 1.65 0.59
C VAL A 43 -8.51 0.32 1.08
N SER A 44 -9.20 -0.39 1.98
CA SER A 44 -8.72 -1.67 2.54
C SER A 44 -8.57 -2.75 1.47
N CYS A 45 -9.52 -2.85 0.54
CA CYS A 45 -9.41 -3.75 -0.61
C CYS A 45 -8.18 -3.43 -1.47
N SER A 46 -7.92 -2.14 -1.72
CA SER A 46 -6.79 -1.70 -2.54
C SER A 46 -5.44 -1.95 -1.87
N VAL A 47 -5.32 -1.69 -0.55
CA VAL A 47 -4.10 -2.03 0.22
C VAL A 47 -3.80 -3.52 0.13
N THR A 48 -4.83 -4.35 0.33
CA THR A 48 -4.70 -5.81 0.26
C THR A 48 -4.25 -6.27 -1.13
N ALA A 49 -4.83 -5.68 -2.18
CA ALA A 49 -4.44 -5.98 -3.55
C ALA A 49 -2.97 -5.59 -3.84
N VAL A 50 -2.54 -4.38 -3.45
CA VAL A 50 -1.15 -3.93 -3.61
C VAL A 50 -0.20 -4.87 -2.86
N PHE A 51 -0.53 -5.23 -1.62
CA PHE A 51 0.28 -6.13 -0.79
C PHE A 51 0.46 -7.50 -1.44
N PHE A 52 -0.62 -8.18 -1.84
CA PHE A 52 -0.53 -9.50 -2.45
C PHE A 52 0.22 -9.46 -3.79
N VAL A 53 -0.04 -8.45 -4.63
CA VAL A 53 0.62 -8.38 -5.94
C VAL A 53 2.10 -8.07 -5.79
N ALA A 54 2.49 -7.19 -4.86
CA ALA A 54 3.88 -6.90 -4.55
C ALA A 54 4.58 -8.11 -3.93
N PHE A 55 3.97 -8.79 -2.96
CA PHE A 55 4.51 -9.99 -2.36
C PHE A 55 4.82 -11.04 -3.43
N VAL A 56 3.84 -11.36 -4.28
CA VAL A 56 4.06 -12.38 -5.30
C VAL A 56 5.12 -11.97 -6.32
N LEU A 57 5.21 -10.68 -6.67
CA LEU A 57 6.29 -10.20 -7.54
C LEU A 57 7.68 -10.45 -6.93
N VAL A 58 7.82 -10.28 -5.61
CA VAL A 58 9.09 -10.54 -4.89
C VAL A 58 9.42 -12.03 -4.91
N ILE A 59 8.50 -12.92 -4.53
CA ILE A 59 8.75 -14.38 -4.56
C ILE A 59 8.92 -14.96 -5.98
N GLU A 60 8.37 -14.32 -7.01
CA GLU A 60 8.65 -14.64 -8.41
C GLU A 60 10.06 -14.23 -8.84
N THR A 61 10.63 -13.19 -8.22
CA THR A 61 11.95 -12.63 -8.57
C THR A 61 13.10 -13.27 -7.78
N VAL A 62 12.80 -13.75 -6.56
CA VAL A 62 13.79 -14.28 -5.63
C VAL A 62 13.94 -15.80 -5.76
N ASP A 63 15.17 -16.28 -5.63
CA ASP A 63 15.48 -17.71 -5.64
C ASP A 63 14.82 -18.45 -4.46
N THR A 64 14.50 -19.73 -4.66
CA THR A 64 13.73 -20.58 -3.72
C THR A 64 14.29 -20.58 -2.30
N GLY A 65 15.63 -20.52 -2.15
CA GLY A 65 16.30 -20.54 -0.85
C GLY A 65 16.11 -19.28 0.00
N MET A 66 15.82 -18.14 -0.62
CA MET A 66 15.71 -16.84 0.07
C MET A 66 14.26 -16.42 0.38
N ARG A 67 13.27 -17.19 -0.05
CA ARG A 67 11.85 -16.82 0.09
C ARG A 67 11.41 -16.64 1.55
N GLY A 68 11.91 -17.48 2.45
CA GLY A 68 11.61 -17.37 3.88
C GLY A 68 12.15 -16.07 4.48
N PHE A 69 13.36 -15.66 4.08
CA PHE A 69 13.95 -14.39 4.49
C PHE A 69 13.14 -13.21 3.97
N CYS A 70 12.76 -13.21 2.68
CA CYS A 70 11.90 -12.15 2.12
C CYS A 70 10.54 -12.04 2.82
N GLY A 71 9.94 -13.17 3.22
CA GLY A 71 8.72 -13.17 4.03
C GLY A 71 8.89 -12.44 5.37
N MET A 72 10.01 -12.66 6.06
CA MET A 72 10.30 -11.96 7.32
C MET A 72 10.43 -10.44 7.11
N PHE A 73 11.09 -9.98 6.04
CA PHE A 73 11.20 -8.55 5.75
C PHE A 73 9.85 -7.87 5.56
N VAL A 74 8.88 -8.58 4.96
CA VAL A 74 7.53 -8.06 4.78
C VAL A 74 6.84 -7.82 6.13
N GLU A 75 6.97 -8.77 7.06
CA GLU A 75 6.43 -8.64 8.42
C GLU A 75 7.13 -7.51 9.21
N TYR A 76 8.45 -7.39 9.09
CA TYR A 76 9.18 -6.25 9.68
C TYR A 76 8.72 -4.91 9.10
N GLY A 77 8.45 -4.85 7.80
CA GLY A 77 7.88 -3.67 7.15
C GLY A 77 6.50 -3.32 7.69
N PHE A 78 5.65 -4.33 7.93
CA PHE A 78 4.33 -4.13 8.54
C PHE A 78 4.45 -3.58 9.97
N ALA A 79 5.29 -4.17 10.82
CA ALA A 79 5.55 -3.69 12.17
C ALA A 79 6.12 -2.25 12.18
N ALA A 80 7.07 -1.95 11.29
CA ALA A 80 7.63 -0.61 11.13
C ALA A 80 6.56 0.42 10.72
N SER A 81 5.63 0.04 9.84
CA SER A 81 4.55 0.93 9.42
C SER A 81 3.64 1.35 10.60
N MET A 82 3.36 0.43 11.53
CA MET A 82 2.59 0.74 12.74
C MET A 82 3.30 1.76 13.64
N LEU A 83 4.62 1.62 13.80
CA LEU A 83 5.45 2.56 14.56
C LEU A 83 5.47 3.95 13.90
N VAL A 84 5.57 4.00 12.58
CA VAL A 84 5.51 5.26 11.82
C VAL A 84 4.15 5.95 11.99
N VAL A 85 3.05 5.21 11.87
CA VAL A 85 1.69 5.75 12.07
C VAL A 85 1.52 6.27 13.50
N LEU A 86 2.03 5.54 14.50
CA LEU A 86 2.03 5.99 15.89
C LEU A 86 2.81 7.30 16.06
N GLY A 87 3.99 7.41 15.43
CA GLY A 87 4.81 8.62 15.43
C GLY A 87 4.08 9.82 14.82
N ILE A 88 3.44 9.63 13.67
CA ILE A 88 2.64 10.69 12.99
C ILE A 88 1.47 11.10 13.88
N GLY A 89 0.76 10.14 14.47
CA GLY A 89 -0.38 10.39 15.35
C GLY A 89 -0.01 11.18 16.62
N ARG A 90 1.21 10.98 17.14
CA ARG A 90 1.73 11.75 18.28
C ARG A 90 2.12 13.19 17.93
N PHE A 91 2.54 13.45 16.69
CA PHE A 91 2.91 14.80 16.26
C PHE A 91 1.69 15.74 16.15
N ARG A 92 0.58 15.24 15.60
CA ARG A 92 -0.68 15.99 15.56
C ARG A 92 -1.88 15.04 15.74
N PRO A 93 -2.62 15.13 16.87
CA PRO A 93 -3.66 14.16 17.25
C PRO A 93 -4.96 14.36 16.44
N SER A 94 -4.89 14.11 15.14
CA SER A 94 -5.99 14.30 14.21
C SER A 94 -5.93 13.24 13.13
N TRP A 95 -6.99 12.46 13.02
CA TRP A 95 -7.06 11.32 12.11
C TRP A 95 -6.85 11.70 10.64
N ARG A 96 -7.22 12.94 10.25
CA ARG A 96 -7.00 13.47 8.89
C ARG A 96 -5.52 13.64 8.56
N PHE A 97 -4.72 14.09 9.53
CA PHE A 97 -3.28 14.24 9.33
C PHE A 97 -2.55 12.91 9.28
N VAL A 98 -3.01 11.94 10.07
CA VAL A 98 -2.53 10.55 9.95
C VAL A 98 -2.86 9.98 8.57
N GLN A 99 -4.10 10.18 8.09
CA GLN A 99 -4.52 9.75 6.75
C GLN A 99 -3.64 10.37 5.66
N LEU A 100 -3.37 11.68 5.70
CA LEU A 100 -2.46 12.36 4.77
C LEU A 100 -1.03 11.83 4.84
N GLY A 101 -0.50 11.62 6.04
CA GLY A 101 0.84 11.09 6.24
C GLY A 101 1.01 9.70 5.63
N VAL A 102 -0.03 8.86 5.70
CA VAL A 102 -0.05 7.53 5.07
C VAL A 102 -0.18 7.60 3.55
N MET A 103 -0.76 8.68 2.99
CA MET A 103 -0.86 8.86 1.54
C MET A 103 0.47 9.27 0.88
N LEU A 104 1.39 9.89 1.63
CA LEU A 104 2.71 10.27 1.12
C LEU A 104 3.53 9.10 0.55
N PRO A 105 3.75 7.98 1.27
CA PRO A 105 4.49 6.86 0.72
C PRO A 105 3.81 6.21 -0.49
N THR A 106 2.47 6.20 -0.57
CA THR A 106 1.76 5.75 -1.78
C THR A 106 1.97 6.68 -2.97
N SER A 107 2.00 8.00 -2.75
CA SER A 107 2.28 8.97 -3.81
C SER A 107 3.71 8.84 -4.36
N LEU A 108 4.68 8.58 -3.48
CA LEU A 108 6.05 8.26 -3.88
C LEU A 108 6.10 6.97 -4.72
N LEU A 109 5.37 5.94 -4.30
CA LEU A 109 5.27 4.69 -5.06
C LEU A 109 4.67 4.92 -6.45
N LEU A 110 3.63 5.75 -6.59
CA LEU A 110 3.09 6.13 -7.90
C LEU A 110 4.10 6.90 -8.75
N SER A 111 4.86 7.83 -8.17
CA SER A 111 5.87 8.61 -8.89
C SER A 111 6.98 7.75 -9.47
N CYS A 112 7.32 6.62 -8.82
CA CYS A 112 8.31 5.66 -9.33
C CYS A 112 7.83 4.87 -10.56
N PHE A 113 6.54 4.89 -10.89
CA PHE A 113 5.98 4.19 -12.05
C PHE A 113 5.78 5.09 -13.29
N VAL A 114 5.96 6.41 -13.15
CA VAL A 114 5.90 7.42 -14.24
C VAL A 114 7.28 7.63 -14.82
#